data_AF-A0A7S0A063-F1
#
_entry.id   AF-A0A7S0A063-F1
#
_cell.length_a   1.000
_cell.length_b   1.000
_cell.length_c   1.000
_cell.angle_alpha   90.00
_cell.angle_beta   90.00
_cell.angle_gamma   90.00
#
_symmetry.space_group_name_H-M   'P 1'
#
loop_
_entity.id
_entity.type
_entity.pdbx_description
1 polymer ?
#
loop_
_entity_poly.entity_id
_entity_poly.type
_entity_poly.pdbx_seq_one_letter_code
_entity_poly.pdbx_strand_id
1 'polypeptide(L)'
;MVGARPPLAACLAFVFSVCATPTEFTEFPEFALQDEAGLALMARCAQEDKADTCSFRQLRGELRSASASSVVGSLTEPENVARLAEIPMIKYPMNYCTHCGEMAFCHRAGNPGCGGNARGGVASFENSKRGTGCNARPTLTVPRSYVEHIDKLRKLPGARGVMESMLMHGFSHYRSRGGQAPVWQCIHKSGSVSVRWLHLHTFCKAGRVDNLPSRQALCALMYSPSDAKKIAARWVH
;
A
#
# COMPACT_ATOMS: atom_id res chain seq x y z
N MET A 1 -44.18 -18.86 -1.27
CA MET A 1 -43.46 -17.72 -1.90
C MET A 1 -42.01 -18.13 -2.06
N VAL A 2 -41.58 -18.33 -3.29
CA VAL A 2 -40.29 -18.91 -3.68
C VAL A 2 -39.26 -17.80 -3.84
N GLY A 3 -38.09 -17.96 -3.21
CA GLY A 3 -36.99 -16.99 -3.24
C GLY A 3 -36.19 -17.05 -4.54
N ALA A 4 -35.91 -15.88 -5.11
CA ALA A 4 -35.02 -15.72 -6.26
C ALA A 4 -33.57 -15.48 -5.80
N ARG A 5 -32.63 -16.27 -6.31
CA ARG A 5 -31.17 -16.04 -6.20
C ARG A 5 -30.70 -15.17 -7.37
N PRO A 6 -29.68 -14.29 -7.20
CA PRO A 6 -29.11 -13.52 -8.29
C PRO A 6 -28.16 -14.35 -9.18
N PRO A 7 -27.94 -13.94 -10.45
CA PRO A 7 -27.21 -14.73 -11.45
C PRO A 7 -25.67 -14.68 -11.33
N LEU A 8 -25.04 -15.79 -11.71
CA LEU A 8 -23.61 -16.15 -11.67
C LEU A 8 -22.66 -15.38 -12.63
N ALA A 9 -23.10 -14.27 -13.21
CA ALA A 9 -22.33 -13.60 -14.28
C ALA A 9 -21.25 -12.59 -13.81
N ALA A 10 -21.09 -12.37 -12.50
CA ALA A 10 -20.17 -11.35 -11.97
C ALA A 10 -18.77 -11.86 -11.57
N CYS A 11 -18.47 -13.15 -11.73
CA CYS A 11 -17.17 -13.73 -11.33
C CYS A 11 -16.20 -14.04 -12.48
N LEU A 12 -16.60 -13.85 -13.75
CA LEU A 12 -15.82 -14.32 -14.91
C LEU A 12 -14.89 -13.27 -15.54
N ALA A 13 -14.97 -11.98 -15.16
CA ALA A 13 -14.14 -10.92 -15.74
C ALA A 13 -12.82 -10.63 -14.98
N PHE A 14 -12.46 -11.43 -13.97
CA PHE A 14 -11.25 -11.18 -13.16
C PHE A 14 -10.30 -12.39 -13.05
N VAL A 15 -10.57 -13.49 -13.76
CA VAL A 15 -9.86 -14.77 -13.58
C VAL A 15 -8.97 -15.19 -14.77
N PHE A 16 -9.13 -14.60 -15.95
CA PHE A 16 -8.31 -14.97 -17.12
C PHE A 16 -7.02 -14.16 -17.25
N SER A 17 -6.14 -14.22 -16.25
CA SER A 17 -4.69 -14.06 -16.44
C SER A 17 -3.86 -14.55 -15.25
N VAL A 18 -4.29 -15.61 -14.55
CA VAL A 18 -3.44 -16.27 -13.54
C VAL A 18 -3.62 -17.79 -13.60
N CYS A 19 -3.52 -18.36 -14.80
CA CYS A 19 -3.35 -19.81 -15.01
C CYS A 19 -2.69 -20.01 -16.40
N ALA A 20 -1.48 -19.49 -16.59
CA ALA A 20 -0.59 -19.99 -17.63
C ALA A 20 0.55 -20.74 -16.92
N THR A 21 0.70 -22.01 -17.27
CA THR A 21 1.68 -22.95 -16.72
C THR A 21 3.11 -22.53 -17.02
N PRO A 22 4.10 -22.91 -16.18
CA PRO A 22 5.49 -22.52 -16.37
C PRO A 22 6.20 -23.53 -17.25
N THR A 23 6.39 -23.20 -18.52
CA THR A 23 7.54 -23.72 -19.29
C THR A 23 8.00 -22.62 -20.21
N GLU A 24 9.28 -22.28 -20.08
CA GLU A 24 10.04 -21.31 -20.89
C GLU A 24 9.79 -19.84 -20.57
N PHE A 25 10.60 -19.27 -19.68
CA PHE A 25 11.15 -17.90 -19.84
C PHE A 25 12.36 -17.75 -18.93
N THR A 26 13.54 -18.03 -19.48
CA THR A 26 14.81 -17.54 -18.95
C THR A 26 15.07 -16.15 -19.54
N GLU A 27 15.43 -15.21 -18.66
CA GLU A 27 15.98 -13.87 -18.94
C GLU A 27 15.00 -12.75 -19.40
N PHE A 28 14.55 -11.94 -18.43
CA PHE A 28 14.13 -10.55 -18.64
C PHE A 28 14.66 -9.64 -17.51
N PRO A 29 15.12 -8.41 -17.79
CA PRO A 29 15.56 -7.47 -16.76
C PRO A 29 14.42 -6.62 -16.18
N GLU A 30 14.67 -6.16 -14.96
CA GLU A 30 13.76 -5.77 -13.86
C GLU A 30 13.15 -4.34 -13.91
N PHE A 31 12.88 -3.74 -15.09
CA PHE A 31 12.66 -2.28 -15.15
C PHE A 31 11.31 -1.73 -15.67
N ALA A 32 10.30 -2.54 -15.97
CA ALA A 32 9.13 -2.06 -16.73
C ALA A 32 7.83 -1.74 -15.95
N LEU A 33 7.81 -1.65 -14.62
CA LEU A 33 6.54 -1.59 -13.86
C LEU A 33 6.31 -0.34 -12.99
N GLN A 34 7.07 0.75 -13.16
CA GLN A 34 6.97 1.92 -12.26
C GLN A 34 6.59 3.26 -12.91
N ASP A 35 6.19 3.30 -14.17
CA ASP A 35 5.78 4.55 -14.85
C ASP A 35 4.30 4.49 -15.33
N GLU A 36 3.58 5.61 -15.18
CA GLU A 36 2.25 5.90 -15.75
C GLU A 36 2.20 5.65 -17.27
N ALA A 37 3.34 5.84 -17.96
CA ALA A 37 3.47 5.49 -19.38
C ALA A 37 3.28 3.98 -19.65
N GLY A 38 3.73 3.11 -18.74
CA GLY A 38 3.53 1.67 -18.83
C GLY A 38 2.06 1.26 -18.65
N LEU A 39 1.32 1.97 -17.78
CA LEU A 39 -0.11 1.78 -17.58
C LEU A 39 -0.95 2.28 -18.77
N ALA A 40 -0.58 3.42 -19.37
CA ALA A 40 -1.23 3.97 -20.56
C ALA A 40 -1.03 3.08 -21.80
N LEU A 41 0.13 2.43 -21.91
CA LEU A 41 0.46 1.53 -23.03
C LEU A 41 -0.31 0.21 -22.96
N MET A 42 -0.48 -0.35 -21.75
CA MET A 42 -1.32 -1.53 -21.51
C MET A 42 -2.81 -1.24 -21.76
N ALA A 43 -3.27 -0.03 -21.45
CA ALA A 43 -4.65 0.41 -21.72
C ALA A 43 -4.94 0.55 -23.23
N ARG A 44 -3.95 0.93 -24.06
CA ARG A 44 -4.10 0.99 -25.52
C ARG A 44 -4.23 -0.38 -26.16
N CYS A 45 -3.49 -1.37 -25.69
CA CYS A 45 -3.61 -2.75 -26.19
C CYS A 45 -4.98 -3.38 -25.86
N ALA A 46 -5.69 -2.84 -24.88
CA ALA A 46 -7.01 -3.32 -24.46
C ALA A 46 -8.20 -2.69 -25.22
N GLN A 47 -7.97 -1.66 -26.06
CA GLN A 47 -9.04 -0.97 -26.79
C GLN A 47 -9.19 -1.40 -28.25
N GLU A 48 -8.25 -2.18 -28.79
CA GLU A 48 -8.36 -2.72 -30.14
C GLU A 48 -8.83 -4.19 -30.07
N ASP A 49 -10.10 -4.43 -30.44
CA ASP A 49 -10.79 -5.73 -30.51
C ASP A 49 -10.21 -6.69 -31.59
N LYS A 50 -8.90 -6.66 -31.83
CA LYS A 50 -8.22 -7.56 -32.77
C LYS A 50 -7.06 -8.25 -32.07
N ALA A 51 -7.36 -9.46 -31.60
CA ALA A 51 -6.52 -10.28 -30.73
C ALA A 51 -5.17 -10.75 -31.32
N ASP A 52 -4.80 -10.43 -32.56
CA ASP A 52 -3.71 -11.14 -33.25
C ASP A 52 -2.46 -10.32 -33.61
N THR A 53 -2.32 -9.05 -33.21
CA THR A 53 -1.11 -8.28 -33.55
C THR A 53 -0.66 -7.33 -32.46
N CYS A 54 -0.20 -7.88 -31.33
CA CYS A 54 0.69 -7.15 -30.43
C CYS A 54 2.08 -7.82 -30.45
N SER A 55 2.90 -7.48 -31.45
CA SER A 55 4.26 -8.00 -31.56
C SER A 55 5.22 -7.24 -30.65
N PHE A 56 5.87 -7.97 -29.74
CA PHE A 56 6.87 -7.48 -28.78
C PHE A 56 8.01 -6.65 -29.40
N ARG A 57 8.25 -6.75 -30.72
CA ARG A 57 9.28 -5.96 -31.42
C ARG A 57 8.96 -4.47 -31.50
N GLN A 58 7.68 -4.08 -31.47
CA GLN A 58 7.26 -2.68 -31.61
C GLN A 58 7.43 -1.90 -30.29
N LEU A 59 7.26 -2.59 -29.14
CA LEU A 59 7.45 -2.05 -27.78
C LEU A 59 8.88 -1.60 -27.46
N ARG A 60 9.89 -2.16 -28.16
CA ARG A 60 11.31 -1.88 -27.89
C ARG A 60 11.80 -0.54 -28.48
N GLY A 61 11.08 0.01 -29.47
CA GLY A 61 11.46 1.23 -30.17
C GLY A 61 11.17 2.51 -29.40
N GLU A 62 10.10 2.55 -28.61
CA GLU A 62 9.58 3.80 -28.03
C GLU A 62 10.10 4.11 -26.62
N LEU A 63 10.54 3.09 -25.85
CA LEU A 63 11.07 3.27 -24.50
C LEU A 63 12.45 3.96 -24.41
N ARG A 64 13.14 4.19 -25.53
CA ARG A 64 14.47 4.83 -25.54
C ARG A 64 14.45 6.36 -25.52
N SER A 65 13.29 7.01 -25.64
CA SER A 65 13.21 8.47 -25.78
C SER A 65 12.77 9.24 -24.53
N ALA A 66 12.47 8.56 -23.42
CA ALA A 66 11.99 9.20 -22.19
C ALA A 66 12.94 8.87 -21.02
N SER A 67 14.01 9.66 -20.87
CA SER A 67 14.85 9.64 -19.67
C SER A 67 15.52 10.98 -19.49
N ALA A 68 14.97 11.82 -18.59
CA ALA A 68 15.76 12.75 -17.79
C ALA A 68 14.92 13.38 -16.67
N SER A 69 15.58 13.53 -15.52
CA SER A 69 15.27 14.43 -14.40
C SER A 69 14.41 13.89 -13.26
N SER A 70 15.08 13.23 -12.30
CA SER A 70 14.61 13.10 -10.92
C SER A 70 15.66 13.66 -9.98
N VAL A 71 15.30 14.73 -9.27
CA VAL A 71 16.12 15.40 -8.24
C VAL A 71 15.93 14.64 -6.93
N VAL A 72 16.96 13.89 -6.53
CA VAL A 72 17.00 13.14 -5.26
C VAL A 72 17.52 14.08 -4.16
N GLY A 73 16.63 14.49 -3.25
CA GLY A 73 17.00 15.15 -2.00
C GLY A 73 17.53 14.11 -1.00
N SER A 74 18.84 14.11 -0.78
CA SER A 74 19.52 13.26 0.21
C SER A 74 19.32 13.82 1.62
N LEU A 75 18.44 13.18 2.41
CA LEU A 75 18.36 13.39 3.85
C LEU A 75 19.32 12.41 4.53
N THR A 76 20.45 12.93 5.01
CA THR A 76 21.39 12.20 5.85
C THR A 76 20.84 12.07 7.27
N GLU A 77 20.16 10.97 7.58
CA GLU A 77 19.78 10.57 8.95
C GLU A 77 20.31 9.14 9.24
N PRO A 78 21.63 8.97 9.48
CA PRO A 78 22.22 7.66 9.72
C PRO A 78 21.95 7.07 11.12
N GLU A 79 21.58 7.88 12.12
CA GLU A 79 21.42 7.37 13.51
C GLU A 79 20.04 6.78 13.83
N ASN A 80 19.00 7.09 13.06
CA ASN A 80 17.66 6.51 13.28
C ASN A 80 17.43 5.17 12.57
N VAL A 81 18.30 4.78 11.64
CA VAL A 81 18.17 3.51 10.89
C VAL A 81 18.50 2.30 11.78
N ALA A 82 19.45 2.43 12.71
CA ALA A 82 19.87 1.34 13.58
C ALA A 82 18.82 0.93 14.64
N ARG A 83 17.89 1.83 15.01
CA ARG A 83 16.78 1.52 15.95
C ARG A 83 15.55 0.90 15.28
N LEU A 84 15.52 0.80 13.95
CA LEU A 84 14.44 0.14 13.20
C LEU A 84 14.64 -1.37 13.04
N ALA A 85 15.75 -1.90 13.53
CA ALA A 85 15.88 -3.32 13.86
C ALA A 85 14.83 -3.61 14.99
N GLU A 86 13.90 -4.56 14.94
CA GLU A 86 13.88 -5.86 14.26
C GLU A 86 12.43 -6.38 14.26
N ILE A 87 11.55 -5.89 13.38
CA ILE A 87 10.43 -6.79 13.00
C ILE A 87 10.99 -7.69 11.90
N PRO A 88 11.05 -9.01 12.10
CA PRO A 88 11.46 -9.91 11.03
C PRO A 88 10.58 -9.66 9.80
N MET A 89 11.14 -9.81 8.61
CA MET A 89 10.36 -9.73 7.39
C MET A 89 9.37 -10.91 7.36
N ILE A 90 8.13 -10.66 7.76
CA ILE A 90 7.05 -11.64 7.68
C ILE A 90 6.52 -11.58 6.25
N LYS A 91 6.73 -12.67 5.50
CA LYS A 91 6.21 -12.79 4.13
C LYS A 91 4.70 -12.88 4.17
N TYR A 92 4.04 -12.26 3.19
CA TYR A 92 2.62 -12.48 2.97
C TYR A 92 2.37 -13.95 2.62
N PRO A 93 1.49 -14.65 3.34
CA PRO A 93 1.20 -16.05 3.08
C PRO A 93 0.28 -16.17 1.85
N MET A 94 0.80 -16.70 0.74
CA MET A 94 0.09 -16.78 -0.56
C MET A 94 -1.21 -17.58 -0.53
N ASN A 95 -1.38 -18.49 0.44
CA ASN A 95 -2.64 -19.20 0.65
C ASN A 95 -3.78 -18.30 1.17
N TYR A 96 -3.48 -17.04 1.56
CA TYR A 96 -4.47 -16.02 1.93
C TYR A 96 -4.89 -15.13 0.75
N CYS A 97 -4.54 -15.49 -0.49
CA CYS A 97 -5.01 -14.82 -1.72
C CYS A 97 -6.53 -14.83 -1.94
N THR A 98 -7.33 -15.21 -0.94
CA THR A 98 -8.79 -15.14 -0.99
C THR A 98 -9.32 -13.71 -1.02
N HIS A 99 -8.50 -12.70 -0.66
CA HIS A 99 -8.89 -11.29 -0.69
C HIS A 99 -7.98 -10.44 -1.58
N CYS A 100 -8.53 -9.98 -2.71
CA CYS A 100 -7.81 -9.12 -3.67
C CYS A 100 -7.20 -7.86 -3.04
N GLY A 101 -7.79 -7.36 -1.95
CA GLY A 101 -7.29 -6.18 -1.23
C GLY A 101 -5.95 -6.41 -0.53
N GLU A 102 -5.73 -7.58 0.06
CA GLU A 102 -4.48 -7.91 0.77
C GLU A 102 -3.30 -8.03 -0.20
N MET A 103 -3.54 -8.60 -1.39
CA MET A 103 -2.53 -8.70 -2.45
C MET A 103 -2.09 -7.33 -2.97
N ALA A 104 -3.03 -6.40 -3.16
CA ALA A 104 -2.69 -5.04 -3.56
C ALA A 104 -1.79 -4.34 -2.52
N PHE A 105 -2.03 -4.60 -1.23
CA PHE A 105 -1.19 -4.08 -0.14
C PHE A 105 0.19 -4.73 -0.16
N CYS A 106 0.25 -6.03 -0.42
CA CYS A 106 1.51 -6.76 -0.58
C CYS A 106 2.42 -6.11 -1.63
N HIS A 107 1.89 -5.90 -2.84
CA HIS A 107 2.65 -5.33 -3.95
C HIS A 107 3.10 -3.90 -3.64
N ARG A 108 2.20 -3.05 -3.10
CA ARG A 108 2.54 -1.67 -2.71
C ARG A 108 3.56 -1.61 -1.57
N ALA A 109 3.55 -2.59 -0.68
CA ALA A 109 4.54 -2.73 0.38
C ALA A 109 5.90 -3.24 -0.13
N GLY A 110 5.95 -3.80 -1.35
CA GLY A 110 7.14 -4.48 -1.88
C GLY A 110 7.51 -5.73 -1.06
N ASN A 111 6.54 -6.40 -0.44
CA ASN A 111 6.80 -7.55 0.42
C ASN A 111 7.27 -8.76 -0.41
N PRO A 112 8.27 -9.54 0.05
CA PRO A 112 8.76 -10.70 -0.69
C PRO A 112 7.74 -11.82 -0.93
N GLY A 113 6.64 -11.87 -0.16
CA GLY A 113 5.54 -12.81 -0.37
C GLY A 113 4.81 -12.64 -1.70
N CYS A 114 4.93 -11.48 -2.35
CA CYS A 114 4.36 -11.18 -3.67
C CYS A 114 5.43 -10.72 -4.67
N GLY A 115 6.67 -11.20 -4.51
CA GLY A 115 7.78 -10.96 -5.45
C GLY A 115 8.53 -9.64 -5.27
N GLY A 116 8.26 -8.89 -4.20
CA GLY A 116 9.05 -7.70 -3.87
C GLY A 116 10.41 -8.00 -3.21
N ASN A 117 11.26 -6.99 -3.04
CA ASN A 117 12.61 -7.12 -2.48
C ASN A 117 12.80 -6.31 -1.18
N ALA A 118 11.72 -5.84 -0.55
CA ALA A 118 11.82 -5.06 0.67
C ALA A 118 12.48 -5.84 1.82
N ARG A 119 13.26 -5.13 2.65
CA ARG A 119 13.98 -5.70 3.80
C ARG A 119 13.48 -5.23 5.17
N GLY A 120 12.47 -4.36 5.23
CA GLY A 120 11.87 -3.87 6.47
C GLY A 120 11.25 -2.48 6.32
N GLY A 121 10.83 -1.88 7.43
CA GLY A 121 10.27 -0.52 7.44
C GLY A 121 8.81 -0.45 7.01
N VAL A 122 8.43 0.68 6.41
CA VAL A 122 7.04 1.01 6.06
C VAL A 122 6.93 1.49 4.62
N ALA A 123 5.70 1.46 4.08
CA ALA A 123 5.36 2.05 2.79
C ALA A 123 4.13 2.94 2.95
N SER A 124 4.16 4.14 2.35
CA SER A 124 3.06 5.08 2.34
C SER A 124 2.60 5.33 0.91
N PHE A 125 1.30 5.34 0.69
CA PHE A 125 0.70 5.57 -0.62
C PHE A 125 -0.68 6.22 -0.50
N GLU A 126 -1.21 6.70 -1.62
CA GLU A 126 -2.53 7.31 -1.63
C GLU A 126 -3.65 6.28 -1.46
N ASN A 127 -4.66 6.64 -0.67
CA ASN A 127 -5.88 5.86 -0.60
C ASN A 127 -6.67 6.01 -1.91
N SER A 128 -7.15 4.89 -2.46
CA SER A 128 -8.04 4.88 -3.62
C SER A 128 -9.38 5.57 -3.30
N LYS A 129 -9.82 5.53 -2.05
CA LYS A 129 -10.97 6.29 -1.57
C LYS A 129 -10.61 7.73 -1.22
N ARG A 130 -11.43 8.68 -1.68
CA ARG A 130 -11.33 10.08 -1.27
C ARG A 130 -11.95 10.27 0.10
N GLY A 131 -11.30 11.04 0.95
CA GLY A 131 -11.89 11.51 2.20
C GLY A 131 -12.80 12.70 1.91
N THR A 132 -13.89 12.84 2.67
CA THR A 132 -14.69 14.07 2.65
C THR A 132 -14.00 15.14 3.49
N GLY A 133 -14.18 16.42 3.16
CA GLY A 133 -13.67 17.55 3.96
C GLY A 133 -12.15 17.77 3.91
N CYS A 134 -11.41 17.04 3.08
CA CYS A 134 -9.96 17.24 2.88
C CYS A 134 -9.64 17.64 1.44
N ASN A 135 -8.70 18.58 1.28
CA ASN A 135 -8.17 18.94 -0.03
C ASN A 135 -7.20 17.89 -0.58
N ALA A 136 -6.34 17.33 0.29
CA ALA A 136 -5.43 16.26 -0.07
C ALA A 136 -6.08 14.87 0.15
N ARG A 137 -5.81 13.94 -0.77
CA ARG A 137 -6.29 12.55 -0.66
C ARG A 137 -5.71 11.88 0.58
N PRO A 138 -6.48 11.08 1.33
CA PRO A 138 -5.96 10.34 2.48
C PRO A 138 -4.75 9.47 2.11
N THR A 139 -3.83 9.32 3.06
CA THR A 139 -2.68 8.41 2.94
C THR A 139 -2.95 7.12 3.69
N LEU A 140 -2.56 6.00 3.09
CA LEU A 140 -2.43 4.71 3.76
C LEU A 140 -0.95 4.45 4.00
N THR A 141 -0.60 4.06 5.22
CA THR A 141 0.75 3.60 5.56
C THR A 141 0.69 2.20 6.13
N VAL A 142 1.54 1.30 5.62
CA VAL A 142 1.59 -0.12 5.98
C VAL A 142 3.00 -0.50 6.41
N PRO A 143 3.18 -1.45 7.36
CA PRO A 143 4.46 -2.09 7.55
C PRO A 143 4.78 -2.94 6.32
N ARG A 144 6.06 -2.99 5.93
CA ARG A 144 6.49 -3.86 4.83
C ARG A 144 6.39 -5.33 5.17
N SER A 145 6.63 -5.69 6.44
CA SER A 145 6.31 -7.02 6.97
C SER A 145 4.79 -7.20 7.06
N TYR A 146 4.30 -8.40 6.76
CA TYR A 146 2.90 -8.74 6.95
C TYR A 146 2.58 -8.79 8.45
N VAL A 147 1.78 -7.83 8.90
CA VAL A 147 1.26 -7.77 10.28
C VAL A 147 -0.25 -7.63 10.17
N GLU A 148 -0.99 -8.61 10.65
CA GLU A 148 -2.44 -8.71 10.37
C GLU A 148 -3.25 -7.51 10.90
N HIS A 149 -3.01 -7.13 12.16
CA HIS A 149 -3.70 -6.04 12.85
C HIS A 149 -2.89 -5.56 14.07
N ILE A 150 -3.37 -4.52 14.75
CA ILE A 150 -2.64 -3.86 15.85
C ILE A 150 -2.32 -4.81 17.02
N ASP A 151 -3.23 -5.72 17.38
CA ASP A 151 -2.99 -6.68 18.46
C ASP A 151 -1.91 -7.73 18.13
N LYS A 152 -1.65 -7.99 16.83
CA LYS A 152 -0.48 -8.79 16.43
C LYS A 152 0.80 -7.97 16.55
N LEU A 153 0.77 -6.69 16.12
CA LEU A 153 1.93 -5.81 16.24
C LEU A 153 2.41 -5.71 17.69
N ARG A 154 1.50 -5.53 18.65
CA ARG A 154 1.80 -5.44 20.10
C ARG A 154 2.63 -6.60 20.64
N LYS A 155 2.54 -7.78 20.01
CA LYS A 155 3.24 -9.00 20.43
C LYS A 155 4.60 -9.17 19.77
N LEU A 156 4.96 -8.31 18.82
CA LEU A 156 6.23 -8.38 18.10
C LEU A 156 7.30 -7.52 18.81
N PRO A 157 8.58 -7.96 18.82
CA PRO A 157 9.67 -7.07 19.20
C PRO A 157 9.69 -5.85 18.27
N GLY A 158 10.06 -4.68 18.79
CA GLY A 158 10.09 -3.46 17.98
C GLY A 158 8.72 -2.88 17.58
N ALA A 159 7.61 -3.38 18.13
CA ALA A 159 6.24 -2.90 17.88
C ALA A 159 6.12 -1.36 17.91
N ARG A 160 6.75 -0.75 18.93
CA ARG A 160 6.77 0.70 19.12
C ARG A 160 7.49 1.41 17.98
N GLY A 161 8.66 0.93 17.58
CA GLY A 161 9.46 1.54 16.51
C GLY A 161 8.74 1.48 15.17
N VAL A 162 8.09 0.36 14.86
CA VAL A 162 7.29 0.24 13.63
C VAL A 162 6.08 1.15 13.67
N MET A 163 5.35 1.22 14.78
CA MET A 163 4.21 2.15 14.90
C MET A 163 4.64 3.62 14.76
N GLU A 164 5.75 4.00 15.40
CA GLU A 164 6.32 5.35 15.29
C GLU A 164 6.72 5.67 13.85
N SER A 165 7.39 4.74 13.16
CA SER A 165 7.74 4.87 11.74
C SER A 165 6.50 5.03 10.85
N MET A 166 5.45 4.21 11.06
CA MET A 166 4.20 4.34 10.32
C MET A 166 3.57 5.74 10.50
N LEU A 167 3.52 6.25 11.74
CA LEU A 167 2.98 7.57 12.05
C LEU A 167 3.79 8.70 11.38
N MET A 168 5.12 8.64 11.48
CA MET A 168 6.01 9.65 10.89
C MET A 168 5.94 9.67 9.36
N HIS A 169 6.00 8.49 8.72
CA HIS A 169 5.94 8.37 7.27
C HIS A 169 4.57 8.77 6.73
N GLY A 170 3.47 8.34 7.36
CA GLY A 170 2.13 8.74 6.99
C GLY A 170 1.90 10.24 7.10
N PHE A 171 2.36 10.86 8.20
CA PHE A 171 2.31 12.31 8.38
C PHE A 171 3.09 13.04 7.29
N SER A 172 4.35 12.67 7.09
CA SER A 172 5.26 13.34 6.15
C SER A 172 4.76 13.20 4.70
N HIS A 173 4.31 12.01 4.31
CA HIS A 173 3.77 11.73 2.98
C HIS A 173 2.43 12.44 2.72
N TYR A 174 1.59 12.63 3.74
CA TYR A 174 0.37 13.43 3.60
C TYR A 174 0.68 14.93 3.45
N ARG A 175 1.63 15.44 4.24
CA ARG A 175 2.07 16.85 4.22
C ARG A 175 2.77 17.23 2.92
N SER A 176 3.62 16.35 2.37
CA SER A 176 4.34 16.61 1.11
C SER A 176 3.40 16.79 -0.10
N ARG A 177 2.16 16.29 0.00
CA ARG A 177 1.11 16.43 -1.02
C ARG A 177 0.12 17.57 -0.74
N GLY A 178 0.53 18.55 0.08
CA GLY A 178 -0.28 19.73 0.40
C GLY A 178 -1.33 19.50 1.50
N GLY A 179 -1.32 18.35 2.18
CA GLY A 179 -2.17 18.11 3.33
C GLY A 179 -1.88 19.08 4.48
N GLN A 180 -2.90 19.56 5.19
CA GLN A 180 -2.74 20.49 6.31
C GLN A 180 -2.72 19.77 7.67
N ALA A 181 -1.90 20.27 8.60
CA ALA A 181 -1.87 19.82 9.98
C ALA A 181 -2.87 20.64 10.84
N PRO A 182 -3.38 20.09 11.95
CA PRO A 182 -3.19 18.71 12.41
C PRO A 182 -3.91 17.68 11.53
N VAL A 183 -3.40 16.45 11.55
CA VAL A 183 -3.99 15.32 10.83
C VAL A 183 -4.51 14.29 11.82
N TRP A 184 -5.59 13.61 11.45
CA TRP A 184 -5.97 12.35 12.07
C TRP A 184 -5.01 11.27 11.64
N GLN A 185 -4.59 10.47 12.61
CA GLN A 185 -3.92 9.19 12.45
C GLN A 185 -4.85 8.13 13.02
N CYS A 186 -5.33 7.21 12.19
CA CYS A 186 -6.33 6.22 12.59
C CYS A 186 -6.00 4.81 12.10
N ILE A 187 -6.17 3.81 12.98
CA ILE A 187 -6.04 2.38 12.66
C ILE A 187 -7.35 1.69 13.07
N HIS A 188 -7.96 0.92 12.17
CA HIS A 188 -9.10 0.08 12.51
C HIS A 188 -8.71 -1.00 13.55
N LYS A 189 -9.55 -1.24 14.54
CA LYS A 189 -9.37 -2.36 15.48
C LYS A 189 -9.53 -3.70 14.75
N SER A 190 -8.97 -4.77 15.32
CA SER A 190 -8.91 -6.12 14.73
C SER A 190 -10.26 -6.68 14.26
N GLY A 191 -11.37 -6.35 14.93
CA GLY A 191 -12.72 -6.77 14.52
C GLY A 191 -13.41 -5.89 13.47
N SER A 192 -12.74 -4.89 12.92
CA SER A 192 -13.34 -3.90 12.00
C SER A 192 -12.46 -3.61 10.77
N VAL A 193 -11.44 -4.44 10.52
CA VAL A 193 -10.59 -4.36 9.32
C VAL A 193 -11.22 -5.13 8.16
N SER A 194 -11.28 -4.51 6.98
CA SER A 194 -11.67 -5.18 5.73
C SER A 194 -10.49 -5.81 4.99
N VAL A 195 -9.27 -5.32 5.26
CA VAL A 195 -8.00 -5.84 4.75
C VAL A 195 -7.17 -6.23 5.96
N ARG A 196 -6.83 -7.52 6.12
CA ARG A 196 -6.08 -8.02 7.29
C ARG A 196 -4.58 -7.79 7.14
N TRP A 197 -4.22 -6.55 6.83
CA TRP A 197 -2.85 -6.06 6.86
C TRP A 197 -2.89 -4.72 7.56
N LEU A 198 -2.23 -4.60 8.70
CA LEU A 198 -2.17 -3.41 9.52
C LEU A 198 -1.88 -2.18 8.65
N HIS A 199 -2.79 -1.22 8.71
CA HIS A 199 -2.65 0.02 7.96
C HIS A 199 -3.15 1.22 8.77
N LEU A 200 -2.44 2.32 8.58
CA LEU A 200 -2.69 3.61 9.18
C LEU A 200 -3.29 4.54 8.13
N HIS A 201 -4.46 5.10 8.44
CA HIS A 201 -5.06 6.19 7.68
C HIS A 201 -4.56 7.53 8.22
N THR A 202 -4.01 8.35 7.33
CA THR A 202 -3.66 9.76 7.61
C THR A 202 -4.53 10.69 6.77
N PHE A 203 -5.25 11.60 7.41
CA PHE A 203 -6.14 12.55 6.73
C PHE A 203 -6.33 13.83 7.56
N CYS A 204 -6.84 14.91 6.95
CA CYS A 204 -7.02 16.19 7.63
C CYS A 204 -7.99 16.11 8.84
N LYS A 205 -7.83 17.00 9.83
CA LYS A 205 -8.68 17.04 11.04
C LYS A 205 -10.18 17.15 10.78
N ALA A 206 -10.58 17.90 9.75
CA ALA A 206 -12.00 18.10 9.40
C ALA A 206 -12.59 16.93 8.59
N GLY A 207 -11.75 16.03 8.10
CA GLY A 207 -12.18 15.03 7.13
C GLY A 207 -12.67 13.73 7.74
N ARG A 208 -13.27 12.91 6.87
CA ARG A 208 -13.71 11.54 7.20
C ARG A 208 -13.37 10.60 6.05
N VAL A 209 -12.97 9.38 6.39
CA VAL A 209 -12.67 8.31 5.42
C VAL A 209 -12.97 6.96 6.06
N ASP A 210 -13.64 6.05 5.35
CA ASP A 210 -13.92 4.68 5.84
C ASP A 210 -14.52 4.63 7.26
N ASN A 211 -15.47 5.52 7.55
CA ASN A 211 -16.07 5.69 8.88
C ASN A 211 -15.06 6.06 10.00
N LEU A 212 -13.94 6.71 9.66
CA LEU A 212 -12.97 7.28 10.59
C LEU A 212 -13.11 8.80 10.69
N PRO A 213 -12.84 9.40 11.86
CA PRO A 213 -12.56 8.74 13.14
C PRO A 213 -13.82 8.07 13.74
N SER A 214 -13.65 6.97 14.48
CA SER A 214 -14.75 6.27 15.19
C SER A 214 -14.27 5.44 16.38
N ARG A 215 -15.23 4.92 17.18
CA ARG A 215 -14.97 4.06 18.35
C ARG A 215 -14.38 2.68 17.98
N GLN A 216 -14.54 2.25 16.74
CA GLN A 216 -13.99 1.01 16.18
C GLN A 216 -12.55 1.16 15.71
N ALA A 217 -11.92 2.31 15.95
CA ALA A 217 -10.54 2.59 15.58
C ALA A 217 -9.74 3.13 16.77
N LEU A 218 -8.42 3.05 16.66
CA LEU A 218 -7.48 3.82 17.45
C LEU A 218 -7.16 5.08 16.66
N CYS A 219 -7.56 6.24 17.16
CA CYS A 219 -7.35 7.52 16.49
C CYS A 219 -6.63 8.52 17.41
N ALA A 220 -5.76 9.33 16.82
CA ALA A 220 -5.09 10.43 17.49
C ALA A 220 -4.88 11.58 16.50
N LEU A 221 -4.96 12.82 17.01
CA LEU A 221 -4.48 13.96 16.25
C LEU A 221 -2.95 14.04 16.38
N MET A 222 -2.31 14.30 15.25
CA MET A 222 -0.87 14.50 15.15
C MET A 222 -0.62 15.90 14.58
N TYR A 223 0.06 16.75 15.33
CA TYR A 223 0.35 18.14 14.97
C TYR A 223 1.71 18.26 14.29
N SER A 224 2.66 17.44 14.70
CA SER A 224 4.03 17.42 14.18
C SER A 224 4.61 16.00 14.21
N PRO A 225 5.75 15.75 13.52
CA PRO A 225 6.44 14.46 13.57
C PRO A 225 6.79 13.99 15.00
N SER A 226 7.09 14.91 15.93
CA SER A 226 7.47 14.58 17.30
C SER A 226 6.35 13.93 18.13
N ASP A 227 5.09 14.06 17.71
CA ASP A 227 3.95 13.43 18.38
C ASP A 227 3.92 11.91 18.17
N ALA A 228 4.58 11.40 17.11
CA ALA A 228 4.58 9.99 16.73
C ALA A 228 5.01 9.08 17.89
N LYS A 229 6.12 9.44 18.57
CA LYS A 229 6.66 8.67 19.71
C LYS A 229 5.66 8.50 20.85
N LYS A 230 4.88 9.55 21.15
CA LYS A 230 3.88 9.55 22.23
C LYS A 230 2.65 8.73 21.83
N ILE A 231 2.18 8.92 20.59
CA ILE A 231 1.03 8.18 20.05
C ILE A 231 1.36 6.69 19.97
N ALA A 232 2.53 6.33 19.42
CA ALA A 232 3.00 4.96 19.33
C ALA A 232 3.05 4.28 20.69
N ALA A 233 3.67 4.92 21.70
CA ALA A 233 3.75 4.38 23.05
C ALA A 233 2.37 4.06 23.63
N ARG A 234 1.35 4.90 23.39
CA ARG A 234 -0.01 4.67 23.87
C ARG A 234 -0.74 3.54 23.11
N TRP A 235 -0.43 3.34 21.84
CA TRP A 235 -1.15 2.36 21.02
C TRP A 235 -0.59 0.94 21.12
N VAL A 236 0.72 0.80 21.33
CA VAL A 236 1.36 -0.52 21.38
C VAL A 236 1.69 -1.04 22.80
N HIS A 237 1.38 -0.25 23.82
CA HIS A 237 1.39 -0.70 25.23
C HIS A 237 0.03 -1.31 25.60
#